data_AF-A0A9D7EFL1-F1
#
_entry.id   AF-A0A9D7EFL1-F1
#
_cell.length_a   1.000
_cell.length_b   1.000
_cell.length_c   1.000
_cell.angle_alpha   90.00
_cell.angle_beta   90.00
_cell.angle_gamma   90.00
#
_symmetry.space_group_name_H-M   'P 1'
#
loop_
_entity.id
_entity.type
_entity.pdbx_description
1 polymer ?
#
loop_
_entity_poly.entity_id
_entity_poly.type
_entity_poly.pdbx_seq_one_letter_code
_entity_poly.pdbx_strand_id
1 'polypeptide(L)'
;MSAEEQPQYDAVMMSGYVSHTGTGDEYGRIPSAQYDGDMNVGGSYTNPGVQDQTNVVVTALGGPINASTSTPLLLTDETLFMDEVVAVALPEAMYNCTLAVSSDQIAQDAFPLNNVYLRNFEITSDVYSLDGIGNHPAGYESLTATGTNSFTDNEDQLYLMSMYYINAPMTVYGIEVMRPMELSKGAPSWPALHDTTEVLNDNVLSPLVSSPEHIVSAWDISEGRAGSLSPTHTR
;
A
#
# COMPACT_ATOMS: atom_id res chain seq x y z
N MET A 1 -27.93 7.62 -23.69
CA MET A 1 -26.67 8.22 -24.17
C MET A 1 -26.58 9.59 -23.53
N SER A 2 -25.85 9.71 -22.43
CA SER A 2 -25.42 11.03 -21.93
C SER A 2 -24.11 11.36 -22.63
N ALA A 3 -24.00 12.59 -23.12
CA ALA A 3 -22.70 13.18 -23.42
C ALA A 3 -22.39 14.07 -22.21
N GLU A 4 -21.33 13.74 -21.48
CA GLU A 4 -20.80 14.63 -20.46
C GLU A 4 -19.79 15.56 -21.14
N GLU A 5 -19.94 16.86 -20.89
CA GLU A 5 -19.03 17.88 -21.42
C GLU A 5 -17.72 17.80 -20.64
N GLN A 6 -16.59 17.66 -21.37
CA GLN A 6 -15.27 17.72 -20.73
C GLN A 6 -15.00 19.14 -20.20
N PRO A 7 -14.44 19.27 -18.99
CA PRO A 7 -14.16 20.57 -18.41
C PRO A 7 -13.09 21.34 -19.19
N GLN A 8 -13.12 22.68 -19.09
CA GLN A 8 -12.10 23.52 -19.73
C GLN A 8 -10.71 23.25 -19.15
N TYR A 9 -10.61 23.28 -17.82
CA TYR A 9 -9.40 22.98 -17.05
C TYR A 9 -9.76 21.96 -15.99
N ASP A 10 -8.91 20.94 -15.84
CA ASP A 10 -9.00 19.93 -14.80
C ASP A 10 -7.58 19.39 -14.57
N ALA A 11 -7.24 19.04 -13.34
CA ALA A 11 -5.96 18.46 -12.99
C ALA A 11 -6.20 17.41 -11.91
N VAL A 12 -5.90 16.16 -12.21
CA VAL A 12 -6.27 15.03 -11.37
C VAL A 12 -5.02 14.34 -10.84
N MET A 13 -4.99 14.06 -9.54
CA MET A 13 -4.06 13.08 -8.98
C MET A 13 -4.66 11.69 -9.14
N MET A 14 -4.16 10.93 -10.10
CA MET A 14 -4.69 9.60 -10.45
C MET A 14 -4.25 8.52 -9.46
N SER A 15 -3.05 8.67 -8.91
CA SER A 15 -2.47 7.75 -7.93
C SER A 15 -1.50 8.48 -7.02
N GLY A 16 -1.22 7.88 -5.88
CA GLY A 16 -0.13 8.28 -5.01
C GLY A 16 0.49 7.07 -4.35
N TYR A 17 1.73 7.17 -3.93
CA TYR A 17 2.40 6.15 -3.13
C TYR A 17 3.37 6.76 -2.13
N VAL A 18 3.57 6.05 -1.02
CA VAL A 18 4.56 6.36 0.01
C VAL A 18 5.26 5.06 0.41
N SER A 19 6.53 4.92 0.03
CA SER A 19 7.30 3.68 0.13
C SER A 19 8.61 3.91 0.88
N HIS A 20 8.96 3.02 1.80
CA HIS A 20 10.23 3.07 2.51
C HIS A 20 11.32 2.17 1.90
N THR A 21 11.00 1.43 0.83
CA THR A 21 11.93 0.46 0.21
C THR A 21 12.58 1.00 -1.05
N GLY A 22 12.11 2.15 -1.55
CA GLY A 22 12.58 2.76 -2.80
C GLY A 22 12.15 2.01 -4.07
N THR A 23 11.43 0.90 -3.93
CA THR A 23 10.92 0.06 -5.06
C THR A 23 9.47 0.36 -5.42
N GLY A 24 8.81 1.26 -4.68
CA GLY A 24 7.38 1.57 -4.83
C GLY A 24 6.46 0.65 -4.03
N ASP A 25 7.00 -0.37 -3.34
CA ASP A 25 6.23 -1.23 -2.45
C ASP A 25 5.79 -0.43 -1.21
N GLU A 26 4.48 -0.38 -0.97
CA GLU A 26 3.89 0.35 0.16
C GLU A 26 3.57 -0.61 1.30
N TYR A 27 3.93 -0.22 2.52
CA TYR A 27 3.61 -0.96 3.73
C TYR A 27 2.79 -0.07 4.66
N GLY A 28 1.64 -0.57 5.10
CA GLY A 28 0.78 0.16 6.03
C GLY A 28 1.42 0.38 7.40
N ARG A 29 2.30 -0.53 7.83
CA ARG A 29 3.07 -0.42 9.08
C ARG A 29 4.50 -0.90 8.89
N ILE A 30 5.46 -0.12 9.39
CA ILE A 30 6.89 -0.33 9.21
C ILE A 30 7.55 -0.27 10.59
N PRO A 31 8.26 -1.31 11.04
CA PRO A 31 9.02 -1.23 12.28
C PRO A 31 10.14 -0.20 12.13
N SER A 32 10.36 0.62 13.16
CA SER A 32 11.40 1.65 13.18
C SER A 32 12.81 1.08 12.89
N ALA A 33 13.05 -0.18 13.25
CA ALA A 33 14.30 -0.90 12.95
C ALA A 33 14.47 -1.30 11.47
N GLN A 34 13.40 -1.36 10.69
CA GLN A 34 13.41 -1.68 9.25
C GLN A 34 13.38 -0.43 8.37
N TYR A 35 13.08 0.73 8.96
CA TYR A 35 13.14 2.02 8.30
C TYR A 35 14.59 2.50 8.16
N ASP A 36 15.01 2.86 6.94
CA ASP A 36 16.39 3.20 6.60
C ASP A 36 16.67 4.72 6.59
N GLY A 37 15.65 5.54 6.79
CA GLY A 37 15.77 7.01 6.85
C GLY A 37 15.32 7.73 5.57
N ASP A 38 14.93 6.99 4.53
CA ASP A 38 14.47 7.57 3.27
C ASP A 38 13.02 7.13 2.97
N MET A 39 12.22 8.03 2.40
CA MET A 39 10.90 7.72 1.86
C MET A 39 10.88 8.07 0.38
N ASN A 40 10.53 7.12 -0.47
CA ASN A 40 10.10 7.41 -1.83
C ASN A 40 8.62 7.81 -1.82
N VAL A 41 8.31 8.98 -2.39
CA VAL A 41 6.95 9.51 -2.51
C VAL A 41 6.69 9.96 -3.93
N GLY A 42 5.51 9.64 -4.43
CA GLY A 42 5.19 9.96 -5.81
C GLY A 42 3.82 9.48 -6.24
N GLY A 43 3.57 9.54 -7.54
CA GLY A 43 2.30 9.17 -8.13
C GLY A 43 2.14 9.70 -9.54
N SER A 44 1.01 9.39 -10.16
CA SER A 44 0.64 9.89 -11.48
C SER A 44 -0.41 10.98 -11.39
N TYR A 45 -0.30 11.95 -12.29
CA TYR A 45 -1.24 13.06 -12.42
C TYR A 45 -1.51 13.36 -13.89
N THR A 46 -2.73 13.81 -14.18
CA THR A 46 -3.19 14.01 -15.55
C THR A 46 -4.04 15.27 -15.70
N ASN A 47 -4.09 15.79 -16.91
CA ASN A 47 -4.99 16.88 -17.30
C ASN A 47 -6.07 16.33 -18.25
N PRO A 48 -7.25 15.94 -17.74
CA PRO A 48 -8.35 15.47 -18.59
C PRO A 48 -9.18 16.64 -19.17
N GLY A 49 -8.79 17.89 -18.89
CA GLY A 49 -9.42 19.08 -19.42
C GLY A 49 -9.03 19.31 -20.88
N VAL A 50 -9.84 20.08 -21.60
CA VAL A 50 -9.63 20.38 -23.04
C VAL A 50 -8.61 21.50 -23.29
N GLN A 51 -7.98 22.04 -22.25
CA GLN A 51 -6.93 23.06 -22.31
C GLN A 51 -5.71 22.63 -21.50
N ASP A 52 -4.53 23.06 -21.92
CA ASP A 52 -3.28 22.78 -21.22
C ASP A 52 -3.19 23.49 -19.85
N GLN A 53 -2.48 22.87 -18.92
CA GLN A 53 -2.17 23.43 -17.60
C GLN A 53 -0.73 23.94 -17.59
N THR A 54 -0.48 25.15 -17.07
CA THR A 54 0.86 25.74 -16.98
C THR A 54 1.36 25.81 -15.55
N ASN A 55 2.70 25.76 -15.40
CA ASN A 55 3.39 25.80 -14.10
C ASN A 55 2.80 24.79 -13.11
N VAL A 56 2.63 23.56 -13.58
CA VAL A 56 2.07 22.46 -12.78
C VAL A 56 3.07 22.11 -11.69
N VAL A 57 2.60 22.05 -10.46
CA VAL A 57 3.38 21.61 -9.30
C VAL A 57 2.63 20.50 -8.60
N VAL A 58 3.30 19.37 -8.44
CA VAL A 58 2.82 18.27 -7.60
C VAL A 58 3.64 18.26 -6.31
N THR A 59 2.94 18.17 -5.19
CA THR A 59 3.54 18.13 -3.85
C THR A 59 3.17 16.85 -3.14
N ALA A 60 4.05 16.33 -2.31
CA ALA A 60 3.78 15.30 -1.31
C ALA A 60 4.13 15.85 0.06
N LEU A 61 3.12 16.10 0.89
CA LEU A 61 3.24 16.80 2.18
C LEU A 61 2.61 15.98 3.30
N GLY A 62 3.34 15.75 4.39
CA GLY A 62 2.83 14.93 5.48
C GLY A 62 3.79 14.73 6.64
N GLY A 63 3.44 15.20 7.84
CA GLY A 63 4.37 15.18 8.97
C GLY A 63 5.70 15.85 8.58
N PRO A 64 6.84 15.15 8.62
CA PRO A 64 8.13 15.67 8.16
C PRO A 64 8.42 15.44 6.67
N ILE A 65 7.54 14.76 5.91
CA ILE A 65 7.66 14.61 4.45
C ILE A 65 7.33 15.94 3.76
N ASN A 66 8.24 16.38 2.90
CA ASN A 66 8.07 17.56 2.06
C ASN A 66 8.83 17.38 0.74
N ALA A 67 8.12 16.98 -0.31
CA ALA A 67 8.66 16.85 -1.65
C ALA A 67 7.77 17.55 -2.68
N SER A 68 8.37 17.94 -3.80
CA SER A 68 7.63 18.51 -4.91
C SER A 68 8.36 18.32 -6.22
N THR A 69 7.61 18.15 -7.30
CA THR A 69 8.11 18.25 -8.67
C THR A 69 7.33 19.31 -9.43
N SER A 70 7.94 19.91 -10.45
CA SER A 70 7.31 20.96 -11.25
C SER A 70 7.48 20.70 -12.74
N THR A 71 6.39 20.87 -13.49
CA THR A 71 6.37 20.76 -14.94
C THR A 71 5.84 22.06 -15.55
N PRO A 72 6.56 22.70 -16.50
CA PRO A 72 6.13 23.96 -17.08
C PRO A 72 4.78 23.90 -17.80
N LEU A 73 4.48 22.75 -18.42
CA LEU A 73 3.29 22.52 -19.22
C LEU A 73 2.86 21.07 -19.07
N LEU A 74 1.58 20.84 -18.78
CA LEU A 74 0.93 19.54 -18.85
C LEU A 74 -0.18 19.63 -19.91
N LEU A 75 0.03 18.96 -21.02
CA LEU A 75 -0.87 19.01 -22.17
C LEU A 75 -2.22 18.34 -21.85
N THR A 76 -3.24 18.71 -22.60
CA THR A 76 -4.52 17.98 -22.59
C THR A 76 -4.31 16.48 -22.82
N ASP A 77 -5.00 15.66 -22.02
CA ASP A 77 -4.92 14.19 -21.95
C ASP A 77 -3.52 13.62 -21.64
N GLU A 78 -2.56 14.46 -21.22
CA GLU A 78 -1.24 14.00 -20.81
C GLU A 78 -1.27 13.46 -19.38
N THR A 79 -0.46 12.42 -19.13
CA THR A 79 -0.20 11.90 -17.79
C THR A 79 1.30 11.95 -17.54
N LEU A 80 1.68 12.56 -16.41
CA LEU A 80 3.06 12.61 -15.94
C LEU A 80 3.16 12.00 -14.54
N PHE A 81 4.39 11.89 -14.05
CA PHE A 81 4.71 11.21 -12.80
C PHE A 81 5.59 12.09 -11.90
N MET A 82 5.37 11.95 -10.60
CA MET A 82 6.28 12.37 -9.54
C MET A 82 6.91 11.10 -8.94
N ASP A 83 8.21 11.15 -8.66
CA ASP A 83 8.99 10.08 -8.02
C ASP A 83 10.18 10.75 -7.32
N GLU A 84 9.99 11.07 -6.03
CA GLU A 84 10.95 11.83 -5.24
C GLU A 84 11.38 11.04 -4.01
N VAL A 85 12.68 11.05 -3.72
CA VAL A 85 13.23 10.46 -2.50
C VAL A 85 13.48 11.55 -1.47
N VAL A 86 12.93 11.36 -0.27
CA VAL A 86 13.01 12.29 0.85
C VAL A 86 13.74 11.64 2.01
N ALA A 87 14.92 12.17 2.34
CA ALA A 87 15.61 11.81 3.57
C ALA A 87 14.92 12.46 4.77
N VAL A 88 14.38 11.64 5.68
CA VAL A 88 13.52 12.10 6.76
C VAL A 88 13.63 11.24 8.01
N ALA A 89 13.53 11.86 9.19
CA ALA A 89 13.46 11.13 10.45
C ALA A 89 11.99 10.94 10.84
N LEU A 90 11.58 9.68 10.98
CA LEU A 90 10.21 9.31 11.33
C LEU A 90 10.22 8.51 12.65
N PRO A 91 10.03 9.19 13.80
CA PRO A 91 9.73 8.51 15.06
C PRO A 91 8.48 7.62 14.97
N GLU A 92 8.29 6.74 15.94
CA GLU A 92 7.07 5.93 16.03
C GLU A 92 5.82 6.81 16.12
N ALA A 93 4.98 6.75 15.07
CA ALA A 93 3.75 7.51 14.92
C ALA A 93 3.00 7.04 13.66
N MET A 94 1.75 7.46 13.58
CA MET A 94 0.96 7.45 12.36
C MET A 94 1.27 8.71 11.54
N TYR A 95 1.47 8.53 10.23
CA TYR A 95 1.78 9.59 9.29
C TYR A 95 0.77 9.62 8.15
N ASN A 96 0.30 10.83 7.85
CA ASN A 96 -0.59 11.09 6.74
C ASN A 96 0.19 11.92 5.72
N CYS A 97 0.19 11.48 4.47
CA CYS A 97 0.78 12.14 3.32
C CYS A 97 -0.33 12.54 2.35
N THR A 98 -0.34 13.83 2.00
CA THR A 98 -1.24 14.40 1.01
C THR A 98 -0.43 14.67 -0.25
N LEU A 99 -0.80 14.00 -1.33
CA LEU A 99 -0.31 14.32 -2.67
C LEU A 99 -1.31 15.25 -3.34
N ALA A 100 -0.84 16.37 -3.88
CA ALA A 100 -1.71 17.35 -4.50
C ALA A 100 -1.09 17.94 -5.76
N VAL A 101 -1.88 18.01 -6.84
CA VAL A 101 -1.54 18.73 -8.07
C VAL A 101 -2.11 20.15 -8.01
N SER A 102 -1.30 21.11 -8.43
CA SER A 102 -1.66 22.52 -8.57
C SER A 102 -1.10 23.08 -9.88
N SER A 103 -1.62 24.20 -10.34
CA SER A 103 -1.22 24.89 -11.57
C SER A 103 -1.64 26.36 -11.52
N ASP A 104 -1.28 27.14 -12.54
CA ASP A 104 -1.79 28.51 -12.70
C ASP A 104 -3.31 28.56 -12.92
N GLN A 105 -3.90 27.52 -13.53
CA GLN A 105 -5.33 27.45 -13.84
C GLN A 105 -6.14 26.69 -12.78
N ILE A 106 -5.53 26.28 -11.66
CA ILE A 106 -6.17 25.47 -10.61
C ILE A 106 -7.42 26.11 -10.01
N ALA A 107 -7.52 27.44 -10.02
CA ALA A 107 -8.70 28.16 -9.55
C ALA A 107 -9.91 28.04 -10.51
N GLN A 108 -9.67 27.59 -11.74
CA GLN A 108 -10.67 27.34 -12.78
C GLN A 108 -10.96 25.84 -12.95
N ASP A 109 -10.31 25.00 -12.15
CA ASP A 109 -10.50 23.56 -12.14
C ASP A 109 -11.97 23.22 -11.84
N ALA A 110 -12.56 22.38 -12.69
CA ALA A 110 -13.96 21.98 -12.55
C ALA A 110 -14.21 21.02 -11.38
N PHE A 111 -13.20 20.27 -10.96
CA PHE A 111 -13.33 19.18 -10.00
C PHE A 111 -12.21 19.18 -8.94
N PRO A 112 -12.03 20.29 -8.18
CA PRO A 112 -10.86 20.53 -7.31
C PRO A 112 -10.59 19.48 -6.21
N LEU A 113 -11.53 18.57 -5.97
CA LEU A 113 -11.37 17.48 -5.00
C LEU A 113 -10.60 16.28 -5.57
N ASN A 114 -10.54 16.11 -6.90
CA ASN A 114 -9.81 15.00 -7.54
C ASN A 114 -8.30 15.31 -7.71
N ASN A 115 -7.90 16.54 -7.40
CA ASN A 115 -6.53 17.04 -7.44
C ASN A 115 -5.70 16.53 -6.27
N VAL A 116 -6.32 15.77 -5.35
CA VAL A 116 -5.71 15.32 -4.10
C VAL A 116 -5.79 13.79 -4.00
N TYR A 117 -4.67 13.20 -3.59
CA TYR A 117 -4.59 11.78 -3.25
C TYR A 117 -4.01 11.63 -1.85
N LEU A 118 -4.61 10.78 -1.02
CA LEU A 118 -4.24 10.61 0.39
C LEU A 118 -3.58 9.25 0.60
N ARG A 119 -2.49 9.23 1.36
CA ARG A 119 -1.80 8.01 1.79
C ARG A 119 -1.46 8.10 3.27
N ASN A 120 -1.61 6.99 3.99
CA ASN A 120 -1.20 6.89 5.38
C ASN A 120 -0.29 5.68 5.56
N PHE A 121 0.64 5.79 6.50
CA PHE A 121 1.46 4.69 6.99
C PHE A 121 1.78 4.91 8.48
N GLU A 122 2.33 3.90 9.13
CA GLU A 122 2.68 3.95 10.56
C GLU A 122 4.11 3.46 10.77
N ILE A 123 4.93 4.22 11.51
CA ILE A 123 6.16 3.69 12.07
C ILE A 123 5.83 3.08 13.44
N THR A 124 6.14 1.80 13.59
CA THR A 124 5.81 1.03 14.79
C THR A 124 7.08 0.51 15.48
N SER A 125 6.94 -0.06 16.67
CA SER A 125 8.03 -0.74 17.36
C SER A 125 8.38 -2.09 16.73
N ASP A 126 7.38 -2.84 16.28
CA ASP A 126 7.50 -4.30 16.06
C ASP A 126 6.51 -4.89 15.04
N VAL A 127 5.64 -4.08 14.43
CA VAL A 127 4.66 -4.56 13.43
C VAL A 127 5.08 -4.16 12.03
N TYR A 128 5.35 -5.17 11.21
CA TYR A 128 5.59 -5.01 9.77
C TYR A 128 4.40 -5.60 9.01
N SER A 129 3.62 -4.75 8.34
CA SER A 129 2.45 -5.19 7.59
C SER A 129 2.36 -4.47 6.25
N LEU A 130 2.13 -5.26 5.19
CA LEU A 130 1.72 -4.73 3.89
C LEU A 130 0.40 -3.95 4.06
N ASP A 131 -0.54 -4.57 4.77
CA ASP A 131 -1.86 -4.00 4.98
C ASP A 131 -1.85 -2.87 6.03
N GLY A 132 -2.56 -1.79 5.70
CA GLY A 132 -2.82 -0.62 6.53
C GLY A 132 -4.28 -0.50 6.97
N ILE A 133 -5.10 -1.56 6.94
CA ILE A 133 -6.48 -1.54 7.42
C ILE A 133 -6.56 -0.88 8.80
N GLY A 134 -7.53 0.03 8.94
CA GLY A 134 -7.74 0.86 10.12
C GLY A 134 -6.80 2.07 10.24
N ASN A 135 -5.80 2.17 9.35
CA ASN A 135 -4.90 3.32 9.21
C ASN A 135 -5.09 4.03 7.85
N HIS A 136 -5.45 3.29 6.80
CA HIS A 136 -5.58 3.87 5.46
C HIS A 136 -6.74 4.87 5.37
N PRO A 137 -6.64 5.94 4.55
CA PRO A 137 -7.72 6.91 4.40
C PRO A 137 -9.03 6.26 3.95
N ALA A 138 -10.13 6.61 4.62
CA ALA A 138 -11.44 6.09 4.29
C ALA A 138 -11.80 6.37 2.82
N GLY A 139 -12.25 5.35 2.10
CA GLY A 139 -12.59 5.44 0.67
C GLY A 139 -11.44 5.15 -0.30
N TYR A 140 -10.20 5.05 0.18
CA TYR A 140 -9.04 4.59 -0.61
C TYR A 140 -8.72 3.10 -0.39
N GLU A 141 -9.39 2.46 0.58
CA GLU A 141 -9.20 1.06 0.94
C GLU A 141 -9.84 0.11 -0.09
N SER A 142 -9.11 -0.93 -0.50
CA SER A 142 -9.66 -2.09 -1.18
C SER A 142 -9.72 -3.27 -0.21
N LEU A 143 -10.92 -3.57 0.29
CA LEU A 143 -11.16 -4.65 1.27
C LEU A 143 -11.51 -5.99 0.62
N THR A 144 -11.23 -6.14 -0.68
CA THR A 144 -11.39 -7.40 -1.40
C THR A 144 -10.34 -8.40 -0.95
N ALA A 145 -10.69 -9.68 -0.92
CA ALA A 145 -9.78 -10.74 -0.52
C ALA A 145 -9.84 -11.92 -1.48
N THR A 146 -8.69 -12.60 -1.59
CA THR A 146 -8.55 -13.84 -2.35
C THR A 146 -8.41 -15.00 -1.36
N GLY A 147 -9.25 -16.02 -1.49
CA GLY A 147 -9.23 -17.18 -0.59
C GLY A 147 -10.17 -18.28 -1.08
N THR A 148 -10.53 -19.22 -0.20
CA THR A 148 -11.41 -20.35 -0.56
C THR A 148 -12.80 -19.93 -1.01
N ASN A 149 -13.23 -18.71 -0.71
CA ASN A 149 -14.46 -18.11 -1.20
C ASN A 149 -14.34 -17.55 -2.63
N SER A 150 -13.12 -17.44 -3.18
CA SER A 150 -12.87 -16.98 -4.54
C SER A 150 -13.00 -18.09 -5.58
N PHE A 151 -13.21 -19.33 -5.13
CA PHE A 151 -13.30 -20.51 -5.99
C PHE A 151 -14.60 -21.28 -5.71
N THR A 152 -15.12 -21.95 -6.74
CA THR A 152 -16.40 -22.67 -6.65
C THR A 152 -16.24 -24.17 -6.52
N ASP A 153 -15.05 -24.71 -6.79
CA ASP A 153 -14.75 -26.14 -6.70
C ASP A 153 -13.94 -26.43 -5.42
N ASN A 154 -13.22 -27.56 -5.39
CA ASN A 154 -12.34 -27.95 -4.29
C ASN A 154 -10.87 -27.73 -4.69
N GLU A 155 -10.54 -26.51 -5.10
CA GLU A 155 -9.17 -26.12 -5.42
C GLU A 155 -8.28 -26.26 -4.18
N ASP A 156 -7.15 -26.95 -4.36
CA ASP A 156 -6.12 -27.15 -3.34
C ASP A 156 -4.81 -26.49 -3.81
N GLN A 157 -3.87 -26.29 -2.89
CA GLN A 157 -2.52 -25.77 -3.16
C GLN A 157 -2.48 -24.31 -3.64
N LEU A 158 -3.41 -23.47 -3.17
CA LEU A 158 -3.27 -22.03 -3.31
C LEU A 158 -2.19 -21.51 -2.35
N TYR A 159 -1.15 -20.90 -2.91
CA TYR A 159 -0.14 -20.16 -2.16
C TYR A 159 -0.31 -18.66 -2.40
N LEU A 160 -0.50 -17.91 -1.32
CA LEU A 160 -0.51 -16.45 -1.31
C LEU A 160 0.69 -15.99 -0.49
N MET A 161 1.51 -15.10 -1.05
CA MET A 161 2.74 -14.63 -0.41
C MET A 161 2.81 -13.11 -0.47
N SER A 162 3.30 -12.52 0.63
CA SER A 162 3.63 -11.10 0.71
C SER A 162 5.13 -11.00 0.98
N MET A 163 5.81 -10.15 0.21
CA MET A 163 7.24 -9.92 0.37
C MET A 163 7.48 -8.78 1.37
N TYR A 164 8.46 -8.97 2.25
CA TYR A 164 8.91 -7.97 3.22
C TYR A 164 10.41 -7.78 3.08
N TYR A 165 10.84 -6.53 2.89
CA TYR A 165 12.27 -6.20 2.82
C TYR A 165 12.83 -6.03 4.22
N ILE A 166 13.81 -6.86 4.56
CA ILE A 166 14.47 -6.86 5.87
C ILE A 166 15.83 -6.17 5.75
N ASN A 167 15.92 -4.95 6.27
CA ASN A 167 17.12 -4.10 6.22
C ASN A 167 18.03 -4.30 7.44
N ALA A 168 17.48 -4.75 8.56
CA ALA A 168 18.22 -5.05 9.78
C ALA A 168 17.79 -6.41 10.37
N PRO A 169 18.70 -7.16 11.04
CA PRO A 169 18.35 -8.40 11.71
C PRO A 169 17.17 -8.22 12.67
N MET A 170 16.19 -9.10 12.59
CA MET A 170 15.01 -9.06 13.45
C MET A 170 14.55 -10.46 13.84
N THR A 171 13.87 -10.55 14.98
CA THR A 171 13.21 -11.77 15.44
C THR A 171 11.73 -11.67 15.11
N VAL A 172 11.20 -12.65 14.37
CA VAL A 172 9.76 -12.74 14.09
C VAL A 172 9.10 -13.51 15.22
N TYR A 173 8.17 -12.87 15.92
CA TYR A 173 7.45 -13.48 17.05
C TYR A 173 6.13 -14.13 16.66
N GLY A 174 5.58 -13.78 15.49
CA GLY A 174 4.36 -14.36 14.95
C GLY A 174 4.01 -13.80 13.58
N ILE A 175 3.05 -14.44 12.93
CA ILE A 175 2.45 -14.01 11.66
C ILE A 175 0.96 -13.85 11.91
N GLU A 176 0.41 -12.72 11.49
CA GLU A 176 -1.02 -12.46 11.46
C GLU A 176 -1.46 -12.33 10.01
N VAL A 177 -2.52 -13.05 9.65
CA VAL A 177 -3.15 -12.95 8.33
C VAL A 177 -4.55 -12.39 8.52
N MET A 178 -4.78 -11.19 7.98
CA MET A 178 -6.11 -10.57 7.93
C MET A 178 -7.00 -11.30 6.92
N ARG A 179 -8.29 -11.37 7.23
CA ARG A 179 -9.26 -12.21 6.50
C ARG A 179 -10.59 -11.49 6.30
N PRO A 180 -11.25 -11.69 5.14
CA PRO A 180 -12.58 -11.16 4.91
C PRO A 180 -13.61 -11.94 5.75
N MET A 181 -14.73 -11.28 6.08
CA MET A 181 -15.84 -11.89 6.84
C MET A 181 -16.61 -13.00 6.09
N GLU A 182 -16.26 -13.29 4.83
CA GLU A 182 -17.03 -14.18 3.93
C GLU A 182 -16.36 -15.54 3.65
N LEU A 183 -15.33 -15.94 4.40
CA LEU A 183 -14.71 -17.25 4.20
C LEU A 183 -15.60 -18.42 4.68
N SER A 184 -15.50 -19.53 3.95
CA SER A 184 -16.08 -20.81 4.33
C SER A 184 -15.39 -21.36 5.59
N LYS A 185 -16.10 -21.36 6.72
CA LYS A 185 -15.68 -22.00 7.98
C LYS A 185 -15.16 -23.41 7.71
N GLY A 186 -14.01 -23.76 8.30
CA GLY A 186 -13.42 -25.10 8.20
C GLY A 186 -12.34 -25.25 7.12
N ALA A 187 -12.03 -24.21 6.34
CA ALA A 187 -10.86 -24.22 5.48
C ALA A 187 -9.56 -24.29 6.31
N PRO A 188 -8.62 -25.20 6.01
CA PRO A 188 -7.32 -25.24 6.67
C PRO A 188 -6.37 -24.17 6.09
N SER A 189 -5.45 -23.70 6.91
CA SER A 189 -4.41 -22.74 6.51
C SER A 189 -3.09 -23.02 7.24
N TRP A 190 -1.97 -22.74 6.56
CA TRP A 190 -0.62 -22.92 7.10
C TRP A 190 0.24 -21.67 6.87
N PRO A 191 0.06 -20.60 7.67
CA PRO A 191 0.98 -19.46 7.66
C PRO A 191 2.44 -19.90 7.80
N ALA A 192 3.31 -19.38 6.94
CA ALA A 192 4.72 -19.74 6.92
C ALA A 192 5.59 -18.55 6.50
N LEU A 193 6.83 -18.54 6.96
CA LEU A 193 7.88 -17.65 6.46
C LEU A 193 8.72 -18.42 5.45
N HIS A 194 9.02 -17.76 4.33
CA HIS A 194 9.86 -18.30 3.28
C HIS A 194 11.05 -17.37 3.02
N ASP A 195 12.14 -17.94 2.54
CA ASP A 195 13.25 -17.18 1.97
C ASP A 195 12.89 -16.82 0.53
N THR A 196 13.02 -15.54 0.18
CA THR A 196 12.73 -15.03 -1.17
C THR A 196 13.56 -15.76 -2.25
N THR A 197 14.78 -16.19 -1.92
CA THR A 197 15.64 -16.94 -2.85
C THR A 197 15.03 -18.28 -3.25
N GLU A 198 14.41 -18.99 -2.31
CA GLU A 198 13.76 -20.28 -2.58
C GLU A 198 12.45 -20.07 -3.35
N VAL A 199 11.65 -19.07 -2.95
CA VAL A 199 10.38 -18.74 -3.61
C VAL A 199 10.60 -18.35 -5.07
N LEU A 200 11.59 -17.50 -5.36
CA LEU A 200 11.90 -17.06 -6.73
C LEU A 200 12.52 -18.18 -7.60
N ASN A 201 12.93 -19.30 -7.00
CA ASN A 201 13.35 -20.51 -7.71
C ASN A 201 12.21 -21.56 -7.78
N ASP A 202 10.95 -21.12 -7.65
CA ASP A 202 9.75 -21.97 -7.64
C ASP A 202 9.74 -23.04 -6.53
N ASN A 203 10.49 -22.83 -5.45
CA ASN A 203 10.53 -23.74 -4.30
C ASN A 203 9.70 -23.19 -3.12
N VAL A 204 8.38 -23.34 -3.21
CA VAL A 204 7.43 -22.93 -2.14
C VAL A 204 7.23 -24.00 -1.07
N LEU A 205 7.90 -25.16 -1.18
CA LEU A 205 7.72 -26.28 -0.25
C LEU A 205 8.76 -26.32 0.88
N SER A 206 9.67 -25.35 0.91
CA SER A 206 10.75 -25.25 1.89
C SER A 206 10.64 -23.96 2.74
N PRO A 207 9.64 -23.85 3.63
CA PRO A 207 9.53 -22.71 4.54
C PRO A 207 10.68 -22.68 5.54
N LEU A 208 11.09 -21.49 5.94
CA LEU A 208 11.99 -21.26 7.08
C LEU A 208 11.31 -21.70 8.39
N VAL A 209 10.03 -21.38 8.51
CA VAL A 209 9.14 -21.81 9.60
C VAL A 209 7.70 -21.86 9.09
N SER A 210 6.92 -22.80 9.58
CA SER A 210 5.51 -22.95 9.24
C SER A 210 4.70 -23.24 10.49
N SER A 211 3.45 -22.77 10.49
CA SER A 211 2.52 -23.02 11.58
C SER A 211 2.03 -24.46 11.57
N PRO A 212 1.57 -24.98 12.71
CA PRO A 212 0.60 -26.08 12.69
C PRO A 212 -0.61 -25.71 11.83
N GLU A 213 -1.36 -26.72 11.38
CA GLU A 213 -2.63 -26.49 10.69
C GLU A 213 -3.55 -25.61 11.55
N HIS A 214 -4.01 -24.52 10.95
CA HIS A 214 -5.02 -23.66 11.54
C HIS A 214 -6.34 -23.82 10.78
N ILE A 215 -7.35 -24.36 11.46
CA ILE A 215 -8.70 -24.52 10.92
C ILE A 215 -9.49 -23.24 11.19
N VAL A 216 -10.01 -22.61 10.13
CA VAL A 216 -10.78 -21.37 10.24
C VAL A 216 -11.99 -21.56 11.16
N SER A 217 -11.97 -20.83 12.27
CA SER A 217 -13.00 -20.84 13.30
C SER A 217 -14.08 -19.76 13.04
N ALA A 218 -15.21 -19.85 13.75
CA ALA A 218 -16.22 -18.79 13.70
C ALA A 218 -15.74 -17.48 14.36
N TRP A 219 -14.78 -17.58 15.29
CA TRP A 219 -14.16 -16.41 15.93
C TRP A 219 -13.26 -15.66 14.96
N ASP A 220 -12.50 -16.39 14.13
CA ASP A 220 -11.62 -15.80 13.11
C ASP A 220 -12.42 -14.99 12.09
N ILE A 221 -13.60 -15.50 11.71
CA ILE A 221 -14.53 -14.83 10.78
C ILE A 221 -15.09 -13.55 11.42
N SER A 222 -15.48 -13.59 12.70
CA SER A 222 -16.03 -12.42 13.38
C SER A 222 -15.00 -11.32 13.64
N GLU A 223 -13.73 -11.70 13.83
CA GLU A 223 -12.64 -10.77 14.12
C GLU A 223 -11.90 -10.30 12.85
N GLY A 224 -12.14 -10.94 11.70
CA GLY A 224 -11.46 -10.62 10.44
C GLY A 224 -9.97 -10.95 10.43
N ARG A 225 -9.53 -11.89 11.27
CA ARG A 225 -8.11 -12.25 11.42
C ARG A 225 -7.93 -13.68 11.93
N ALA A 226 -6.79 -14.28 11.60
CA ALA A 226 -6.20 -15.27 12.50
C ALA A 226 -4.70 -15.08 12.63
N GLY A 227 -4.24 -15.10 13.88
CA GLY A 227 -2.84 -15.20 14.21
C GLY A 227 -2.47 -16.65 14.43
N SER A 228 -1.37 -17.10 13.83
CA SER A 228 -0.72 -18.35 14.25
C SER A 228 0.78 -18.29 14.00
N LEU A 229 1.56 -18.05 15.06
CA LEU A 229 2.76 -18.81 15.45
C LEU A 229 3.47 -18.16 16.66
N SER A 230 3.88 -18.99 17.61
CA SER A 230 5.03 -18.79 18.52
C SER A 230 5.55 -20.20 18.84
N PRO A 231 6.84 -20.54 18.58
CA PRO A 231 7.93 -20.05 19.42
C PRO A 231 9.21 -19.59 18.67
N THR A 232 9.77 -18.51 19.20
CA THR A 232 11.19 -18.08 19.21
C THR A 232 12.16 -18.74 18.20
N HIS A 233 12.60 -17.95 17.21
CA HIS A 233 13.93 -18.11 16.61
C HIS A 233 14.57 -16.74 16.38
N THR A 234 15.68 -16.50 17.07
CA THR A 234 16.61 -15.39 16.85
C THR A 234 17.55 -15.78 15.72
N ARG A 235 17.75 -14.91 14.73
CA ARG A 235 18.96 -14.90 13.89
C ARG A 235 19.57 -13.52 13.91
#